data_AF-A0A5B8XV78-F1
#
_entry.id   AF-A0A5B8XV78-F1
#
_cell.length_a   1.000
_cell.length_b   1.000
_cell.length_c   1.000
_cell.angle_alpha   90.00
_cell.angle_beta   90.00
_cell.angle_gamma   90.00
#
_symmetry.space_group_name_H-M   'P 1'
#
loop_
_entity.id
_entity.type
_entity.pdbx_description
1 polymer ?
#
loop_
_entity_poly.entity_id
_entity_poly.type
_entity_poly.pdbx_seq_one_letter_code
_entity_poly.pdbx_strand_id
1 'polypeptide(L)'
;MELRSRDGVLPVILALCVGLVSACDKPQVGSAGTPITAGGVEFSVGEYDVRYLEISEGEQTFEYPRPVLILPITVKNVGEGSLVYSPNHSSQQMTETTTPLLYLDPGAEATLPPDSKSLINGVVLEKGTPVGQAGSTTLEKGQSVDDILLFEVPDQALDLVLSLPPAMHREKLPVLFKWRFEPKEPAGPKVYTVGQSLEFNGVTFTLDGGELTYVKTNDSAQGEGFSTEALYKVDYTIKNDSEATIRYEPGHKAVGTRGAALFTATDALKKVRFPGTTSVEGQLDRSTVDPGQEIKDFVLFEAPSSDIKTLSFEFPASVFGASGLARYELPFEFKEVPKPAELTKKE
;
A
#
# COMPACT_ATOMS: atom_id res chain seq x y z
N MET A 1 94.25 -19.51 31.48
CA MET A 1 93.38 -19.99 30.39
C MET A 1 92.15 -20.53 31.10
N GLU A 2 90.99 -19.90 31.25
CA GLU A 2 90.26 -18.72 30.73
C GLU A 2 89.42 -18.17 31.93
N LEU A 3 89.33 -16.86 32.24
CA LEU A 3 88.30 -15.86 31.80
C LEU A 3 86.85 -16.43 31.84
N ARG A 4 85.81 -15.90 32.51
CA ARG A 4 85.30 -14.51 32.78
C ARG A 4 84.10 -14.60 33.77
N SER A 5 83.91 -13.64 34.69
CA SER A 5 82.87 -12.57 34.77
C SER A 5 81.39 -13.04 34.71
N ARG A 6 80.40 -12.56 35.49
CA ARG A 6 80.07 -11.16 35.87
C ARG A 6 78.83 -11.13 36.80
N ASP A 7 78.77 -10.14 37.69
CA ASP A 7 77.64 -9.29 38.17
C ASP A 7 76.21 -9.68 37.69
N GLY A 8 75.16 -9.76 38.51
CA GLY A 8 74.63 -8.75 39.43
C GLY A 8 73.34 -8.11 38.87
N VAL A 9 72.42 -7.72 39.76
CA VAL A 9 71.31 -6.73 39.58
C VAL A 9 69.86 -7.27 39.43
N LEU A 10 69.03 -6.81 40.38
CA LEU A 10 67.57 -6.84 40.51
C LEU A 10 66.89 -5.84 39.52
N PRO A 11 65.66 -6.10 39.04
CA PRO A 11 64.70 -5.00 38.82
C PRO A 11 63.34 -5.32 39.48
N VAL A 12 62.80 -4.47 40.37
CA VAL A 12 62.08 -3.21 40.13
C VAL A 12 60.78 -3.38 39.32
N ILE A 13 59.69 -3.09 40.03
CA ILE A 13 58.28 -3.04 39.64
C ILE A 13 58.04 -1.99 38.55
N LEU A 14 57.24 -2.32 37.53
CA LEU A 14 56.54 -1.34 36.71
C LEU A 14 55.05 -1.73 36.64
N ALA A 15 54.23 -1.02 37.41
CA ALA A 15 52.78 -1.08 37.33
C ALA A 15 52.33 -0.41 36.03
N LEU A 16 51.68 -1.17 35.15
CA LEU A 16 51.07 -0.66 33.93
C LEU A 16 49.72 -0.01 34.30
N CYS A 17 49.69 1.32 34.41
CA CYS A 17 48.45 2.08 34.41
C CYS A 17 47.82 1.96 33.02
N VAL A 18 46.91 1.01 32.83
CA VAL A 18 46.02 0.94 31.67
C VAL A 18 45.05 2.11 31.80
N GLY A 19 45.35 3.20 31.11
CA GLY A 19 44.41 4.29 30.91
C GLY A 19 43.18 3.76 30.17
N LEU A 20 42.03 3.78 30.84
CA LEU A 20 40.72 3.67 30.23
C LEU A 20 40.53 4.91 29.34
N VAL A 21 40.91 4.79 28.08
CA VAL A 21 40.43 5.71 27.05
C VAL A 21 38.97 5.35 26.86
N SER A 22 38.07 6.22 27.32
CA SER A 22 36.65 6.14 26.96
C SER A 22 36.57 6.17 25.44
N ALA A 23 36.39 5.00 24.81
CA ALA A 23 36.06 4.93 23.41
C ALA A 23 34.76 5.70 23.23
N CYS A 24 34.80 6.83 22.52
CA CYS A 24 33.58 7.47 22.05
C CYS A 24 32.86 6.43 21.19
N ASP A 25 31.72 5.93 21.67
CA ASP A 25 30.82 5.11 20.87
C ASP A 25 30.53 5.88 19.57
N LYS A 26 30.73 5.22 18.43
CA LYS A 26 30.38 5.74 17.10
C LYS A 26 29.13 5.01 16.64
N PRO A 27 28.20 5.68 15.92
CA PRO A 27 27.06 4.97 15.35
C PRO A 27 27.55 3.96 14.32
N GLN A 28 26.79 2.88 14.17
CA GLN A 28 27.02 1.97 13.06
C GLN A 28 26.48 2.60 11.78
N VAL A 29 27.29 2.58 10.73
CA VAL A 29 26.96 3.18 9.42
C VAL A 29 27.20 2.15 8.33
N GLY A 30 26.21 1.98 7.45
CA GLY A 30 26.33 1.11 6.28
C GLY A 30 25.49 1.60 5.11
N SER A 31 25.40 0.79 4.07
CA SER A 31 24.63 1.11 2.86
C SER A 31 23.28 0.40 2.87
N ALA A 32 22.26 1.02 2.25
CA ALA A 32 21.00 0.31 2.00
C ALA A 32 21.23 -1.01 1.24
N GLY A 33 20.41 -2.02 1.51
CA GLY A 33 20.59 -3.38 1.00
C GLY A 33 21.62 -4.25 1.73
N THR A 34 22.41 -3.68 2.67
CA THR A 34 23.36 -4.45 3.50
C THR A 34 22.87 -4.48 4.96
N PRO A 35 22.66 -5.66 5.57
CA PRO A 35 22.24 -5.75 6.97
C PRO A 35 23.27 -5.13 7.93
N ILE A 36 22.80 -4.43 8.97
CA ILE A 36 23.63 -3.87 10.04
C ILE A 36 23.10 -4.36 11.39
N THR A 37 23.98 -4.78 12.31
CA THR A 37 23.60 -5.34 13.61
C THR A 37 24.03 -4.45 14.77
N ALA A 38 23.07 -3.86 15.49
CA ALA A 38 23.29 -3.06 16.70
C ALA A 38 22.42 -3.56 17.86
N GLY A 39 22.95 -3.64 19.07
CA GLY A 39 22.18 -4.00 20.27
C GLY A 39 21.50 -5.37 20.22
N GLY A 40 22.07 -6.31 19.46
CA GLY A 40 21.46 -7.62 19.21
C GLY A 40 20.23 -7.56 18.28
N VAL A 41 20.13 -6.54 17.44
CA VAL A 41 19.08 -6.38 16.43
C VAL A 41 19.75 -6.16 15.08
N GLU A 42 19.38 -6.96 14.10
CA GLU A 42 19.80 -6.82 12.72
C GLU A 42 18.73 -6.02 11.96
N PHE A 43 19.17 -4.95 11.30
CA PHE A 43 18.36 -4.08 10.47
C PHE A 43 18.76 -4.24 9.01
N SER A 44 17.78 -4.36 8.13
CA SER A 44 17.99 -4.30 6.68
C SER A 44 17.04 -3.28 6.08
N VAL A 45 17.54 -2.47 5.15
CA VAL A 45 16.75 -1.50 4.38
C VAL A 45 16.61 -2.03 2.96
N GLY A 46 15.38 -2.23 2.51
CA GLY A 46 15.05 -2.70 1.18
C GLY A 46 15.15 -1.60 0.12
N GLU A 47 14.79 -1.94 -1.11
CA GLU A 47 14.65 -0.96 -2.19
C GLU A 47 13.45 -0.04 -1.91
N TYR A 48 13.64 1.27 -2.07
CA TYR A 48 12.60 2.25 -1.80
C TYR A 48 11.54 2.25 -2.90
N ASP A 49 10.33 2.69 -2.55
CA ASP A 49 9.26 2.95 -3.51
C ASP A 49 8.67 4.35 -3.46
N VAL A 50 8.08 4.82 -4.55
CA VAL A 50 7.41 6.13 -4.60
C VAL A 50 5.99 5.90 -5.12
N ARG A 51 4.99 6.17 -4.28
CA ARG A 51 3.58 5.84 -4.59
C ARG A 51 2.60 6.87 -4.11
N TYR A 52 1.50 7.02 -4.84
CA TYR A 52 0.25 7.53 -4.26
C TYR A 52 -0.34 6.44 -3.37
N LEU A 53 -0.65 6.77 -2.10
CA LEU A 53 -1.23 5.80 -1.20
C LEU A 53 -2.73 5.70 -1.40
N GLU A 54 -3.19 4.45 -1.41
CA GLU A 54 -4.57 4.09 -1.20
C GLU A 54 -4.66 3.22 0.05
N ILE A 55 -5.46 3.66 1.02
CA ILE A 55 -5.62 2.98 2.30
C ILE A 55 -7.07 2.61 2.46
N SER A 56 -7.33 1.33 2.71
CA SER A 56 -8.68 0.84 2.96
C SER A 56 -8.83 0.51 4.43
N GLU A 57 -9.83 1.11 5.08
CA GLU A 57 -10.18 0.91 6.49
C GLU A 57 -11.68 0.64 6.57
N GLY A 58 -12.04 -0.60 6.89
CA GLY A 58 -13.43 -1.07 6.81
C GLY A 58 -13.98 -0.93 5.39
N GLU A 59 -15.12 -0.27 5.24
CA GLU A 59 -15.78 -0.06 3.95
C GLU A 59 -15.29 1.19 3.19
N GLN A 60 -14.35 1.94 3.77
CA GLN A 60 -13.86 3.19 3.20
C GLN A 60 -12.47 3.02 2.61
N THR A 61 -12.30 3.56 1.42
CA THR A 61 -11.00 3.74 0.77
C THR A 61 -10.65 5.22 0.77
N PHE A 62 -9.47 5.53 1.32
CA PHE A 62 -8.87 6.85 1.40
C PHE A 62 -7.70 6.95 0.43
N GLU A 63 -7.77 7.93 -0.46
CA GLU A 63 -6.71 8.25 -1.40
C GLU A 63 -5.90 9.43 -0.86
N TYR A 64 -4.58 9.29 -0.88
CA TYR A 64 -3.67 10.36 -0.50
C TYR A 64 -3.14 11.04 -1.77
N PRO A 65 -3.46 12.33 -1.99
CA PRO A 65 -3.20 13.02 -3.25
C PRO A 65 -1.73 13.42 -3.44
N ARG A 66 -0.87 13.13 -2.46
CA ARG A 66 0.57 13.36 -2.54
C ARG A 66 1.28 12.02 -2.55
N PRO A 67 2.25 11.81 -3.45
CA PRO A 67 3.04 10.61 -3.41
C PRO A 67 3.90 10.59 -2.16
N VAL A 68 4.25 9.40 -1.70
CA VAL A 68 5.11 9.17 -0.55
C VAL A 68 6.31 8.31 -0.95
N LEU A 69 7.45 8.56 -0.31
CA LEU A 69 8.61 7.68 -0.34
C LEU A 69 8.38 6.58 0.71
N ILE A 70 8.31 5.34 0.26
CA ILE A 70 8.17 4.13 1.08
C ILE A 70 9.56 3.50 1.22
N LEU A 71 10.01 3.33 2.46
CA LEU A 71 11.26 2.62 2.77
C LEU A 71 10.94 1.32 3.52
N PRO A 72 11.00 0.16 2.85
CA PRO A 72 10.88 -1.13 3.51
C PRO A 72 12.06 -1.37 4.44
N ILE A 73 11.78 -1.84 5.66
CA ILE A 73 12.79 -2.29 6.60
C ILE A 73 12.43 -3.68 7.11
N THR A 74 13.46 -4.47 7.42
CA THR A 74 13.32 -5.71 8.18
C THR A 74 14.08 -5.54 9.48
N VAL A 75 13.40 -5.82 10.59
CA VAL A 75 13.96 -5.79 11.94
C VAL A 75 13.99 -7.20 12.49
N LYS A 76 15.18 -7.72 12.79
CA LYS A 76 15.35 -9.08 13.28
C LYS A 76 16.07 -9.10 14.62
N ASN A 77 15.47 -9.74 15.61
CA ASN A 77 16.12 -9.91 16.91
C ASN A 77 17.13 -11.05 16.85
N VAL A 78 18.42 -10.74 16.85
CA VAL A 78 19.52 -11.73 16.84
C VAL A 78 20.14 -11.92 18.23
N GLY A 79 19.72 -11.12 19.21
CA GLY A 79 20.18 -11.18 20.60
C GLY A 79 19.47 -12.26 21.43
N GLU A 80 19.97 -12.51 22.63
CA GLU A 80 19.47 -13.55 23.53
C GLU A 80 18.16 -13.18 24.26
N GLY A 81 17.84 -11.89 24.40
CA GLY A 81 16.60 -11.43 25.04
C GLY A 81 15.50 -11.13 24.03
N SER A 82 14.24 -11.07 24.47
CA SER A 82 13.15 -10.56 23.63
C SER A 82 13.31 -9.07 23.34
N LEU A 83 12.75 -8.61 22.22
CA LEU A 83 12.72 -7.20 21.82
C LEU A 83 11.27 -6.79 21.64
N VAL A 84 10.84 -5.72 22.31
CA VAL A 84 9.56 -5.10 22.01
C VAL A 84 9.76 -4.13 20.85
N TYR A 85 9.29 -4.51 19.67
CA TYR A 85 9.25 -3.65 18.51
C TYR A 85 7.98 -2.80 18.57
N SER A 86 8.14 -1.48 18.70
CA SER A 86 6.99 -0.55 18.77
C SER A 86 7.32 0.71 17.99
N PRO A 87 7.24 0.66 16.65
CA PRO A 87 7.58 1.80 15.80
C PRO A 87 6.56 2.93 16.02
N ASN A 88 7.04 4.16 15.94
CA ASN A 88 6.21 5.35 16.13
C ASN A 88 5.97 6.05 14.79
N HIS A 89 5.07 5.48 13.99
CA HIS A 89 4.75 5.97 12.64
C HIS A 89 3.90 7.25 12.62
N SER A 90 3.18 7.53 13.71
CA SER A 90 2.23 8.65 13.81
C SER A 90 2.73 9.80 14.68
N SER A 91 4.02 9.84 15.03
CA SER A 91 4.56 10.90 15.88
C SER A 91 4.65 12.22 15.14
N GLN A 92 4.02 13.26 15.68
CA GLN A 92 4.26 14.64 15.24
C GLN A 92 5.59 15.20 15.77
N GLN A 93 6.14 14.59 16.84
CA GLN A 93 7.43 14.96 17.42
C GLN A 93 8.44 13.87 17.09
N MET A 94 9.28 14.12 16.09
CA MET A 94 10.31 13.18 15.65
C MET A 94 11.63 13.50 16.37
N THR A 95 12.18 12.52 17.09
CA THR A 95 13.51 12.60 17.71
C THR A 95 14.36 11.42 17.25
N GLU A 96 15.67 11.64 17.09
CA GLU A 96 16.61 10.59 16.71
C GLU A 96 16.67 9.45 17.75
N THR A 97 16.19 9.69 18.97
CA THR A 97 16.13 8.69 20.03
C THR A 97 14.93 7.75 19.92
N THR A 98 13.84 8.15 19.26
CA THR A 98 12.55 7.43 19.33
C THR A 98 11.87 7.18 18.00
N THR A 99 12.19 7.95 16.96
CA THR A 99 11.55 7.85 15.64
C THR A 99 12.59 7.71 14.54
N PRO A 100 12.38 6.85 13.54
CA PRO A 100 13.18 6.85 12.33
C PRO A 100 13.21 8.23 11.68
N LEU A 101 14.40 8.72 11.33
CA LEU A 101 14.60 10.00 10.65
C LEU A 101 15.22 9.78 9.28
N LEU A 102 14.82 10.62 8.32
CA LEU A 102 15.47 10.70 7.02
C LEU A 102 16.05 12.11 6.85
N TYR A 103 17.31 12.22 6.43
CA TYR A 103 17.94 13.51 6.18
C TYR A 103 19.00 13.45 5.08
N LEU A 104 19.39 14.61 4.57
CA LEU A 104 20.46 14.73 3.57
C LEU A 104 21.80 14.29 4.16
N ASP A 105 22.57 13.48 3.41
CA ASP A 105 23.93 13.13 3.79
C ASP A 105 24.79 14.39 3.93
N PRO A 106 25.34 14.68 5.12
CA PRO A 106 26.18 15.87 5.33
C PRO A 106 27.56 15.77 4.65
N GLY A 107 27.87 14.67 3.98
CA GLY A 107 29.11 14.44 3.25
C GLY A 107 30.14 13.63 4.03
N ALA A 108 31.22 13.24 3.35
CA ALA A 108 32.21 12.30 3.90
C ALA A 108 32.99 12.83 5.11
N GLU A 109 33.18 14.15 5.20
CA GLU A 109 33.98 14.81 6.24
C GLU A 109 33.15 15.14 7.50
N ALA A 110 31.83 14.93 7.46
CA ALA A 110 30.95 15.28 8.56
C ALA A 110 30.93 14.19 9.65
N THR A 111 30.77 14.62 10.91
CA THR A 111 30.49 13.69 12.01
C THR A 111 29.06 13.19 11.92
N LEU A 112 28.86 11.88 12.14
CA LEU A 112 27.54 11.25 12.12
C LEU A 112 27.16 10.74 13.52
N PRO A 113 25.87 10.87 13.91
CA PRO A 113 24.88 11.75 13.29
C PRO A 113 25.28 13.23 13.46
N PRO A 114 24.93 14.13 12.52
CA PRO A 114 25.27 15.54 12.64
C PRO A 114 24.39 16.25 13.68
N ASP A 115 24.91 17.31 14.30
CA ASP A 115 24.19 18.12 15.28
C ASP A 115 22.96 18.80 14.65
N SER A 116 23.08 19.26 13.41
CA SER A 116 22.00 19.82 12.61
C SER A 116 21.68 18.90 11.43
N LYS A 117 20.39 18.63 11.22
CA LYS A 117 19.89 17.71 10.20
C LYS A 117 18.94 18.45 9.26
N SER A 118 19.19 18.36 7.96
CA SER A 118 18.23 18.74 6.92
C SER A 118 17.27 17.59 6.70
N LEU A 119 16.19 17.55 7.48
CA LEU A 119 15.23 16.46 7.49
C LEU A 119 14.39 16.41 6.21
N ILE A 120 14.12 15.20 5.73
CA ILE A 120 12.97 14.89 4.89
C ILE A 120 11.83 14.51 5.85
N ASN A 121 10.69 15.19 5.75
CA ASN A 121 9.62 15.01 6.72
C ASN A 121 9.05 13.58 6.63
N GLY A 122 8.76 12.99 7.79
CA GLY A 122 7.93 11.78 7.85
C GLY A 122 6.49 12.09 7.42
N VAL A 123 5.84 11.13 6.76
CA VAL A 123 4.43 11.26 6.38
C VAL A 123 3.57 10.64 7.47
N VAL A 124 2.72 11.48 8.08
CA VAL A 124 1.67 11.03 9.00
C VAL A 124 0.36 10.95 8.23
N LEU A 125 -0.27 9.79 8.31
CA LEU A 125 -1.55 9.51 7.66
C LEU A 125 -2.68 9.87 8.61
N GLU A 126 -3.67 10.61 8.13
CA GLU A 126 -4.82 11.01 8.95
C GLU A 126 -5.75 9.82 9.24
N LYS A 127 -5.76 8.81 8.35
CA LYS A 127 -6.67 7.66 8.40
C LYS A 127 -6.01 6.37 7.90
N GLY A 128 -6.33 5.29 8.61
CA GLY A 128 -5.87 3.94 8.33
C GLY A 128 -4.34 3.75 8.39
N THR A 129 -3.92 2.54 8.05
CA THR A 129 -2.53 2.08 8.06
C THR A 129 -2.23 1.45 6.70
N PRO A 130 -1.14 1.84 6.01
CA PRO A 130 -0.79 1.28 4.72
C PRO A 130 -0.36 -0.18 4.85
N VAL A 131 -0.61 -0.95 3.80
CA VAL A 131 -0.19 -2.36 3.73
C VAL A 131 1.32 -2.46 3.93
N GLY A 132 1.75 -3.33 4.83
CA GLY A 132 3.16 -3.55 5.16
C GLY A 132 3.70 -2.71 6.31
N GLN A 133 2.90 -1.80 6.89
CA GLN A 133 3.29 -1.08 8.10
C GLN A 133 3.00 -1.92 9.34
N ALA A 134 4.01 -2.12 10.17
CA ALA A 134 3.94 -3.01 11.33
C ALA A 134 3.34 -2.31 12.55
N GLY A 135 2.50 -3.04 13.28
CA GLY A 135 2.08 -2.66 14.63
C GLY A 135 3.13 -3.04 15.68
N SER A 136 2.87 -2.66 16.94
CA SER A 136 3.70 -3.11 18.07
C SER A 136 3.66 -4.64 18.22
N THR A 137 4.83 -5.26 18.36
CA THR A 137 4.97 -6.71 18.53
C THR A 137 6.19 -7.06 19.40
N THR A 138 6.22 -8.27 19.96
CA THR A 138 7.41 -8.80 20.66
C THR A 138 8.13 -9.79 19.76
N LEU A 139 9.42 -9.55 19.53
CA LEU A 139 10.29 -10.42 18.75
C LEU A 139 11.16 -11.24 19.69
N GLU A 140 10.94 -12.55 19.71
CA GLU A 140 11.84 -13.51 20.32
C GLU A 140 13.13 -13.67 19.50
N LYS A 141 14.14 -14.35 20.07
CA LYS A 141 15.40 -14.61 19.36
C LYS A 141 15.14 -15.32 18.03
N GLY A 142 15.71 -14.76 16.97
CA GLY A 142 15.61 -15.25 15.60
C GLY A 142 14.36 -14.77 14.85
N GLN A 143 13.39 -14.14 15.52
CA GLN A 143 12.19 -13.60 14.86
C GLN A 143 12.48 -12.27 14.18
N SER A 144 11.72 -12.01 13.11
CA SER A 144 11.78 -10.78 12.34
C SER A 144 10.38 -10.21 12.13
N VAL A 145 10.34 -8.90 11.89
CA VAL A 145 9.18 -8.17 11.41
C VAL A 145 9.60 -7.32 10.22
N ASP A 146 8.78 -7.31 9.18
CA ASP A 146 8.88 -6.38 8.07
C ASP A 146 7.98 -5.19 8.34
N ASP A 147 8.47 -4.01 8.02
CA ASP A 147 7.79 -2.74 8.25
C ASP A 147 8.10 -1.76 7.11
N ILE A 148 7.31 -0.70 7.00
CA ILE A 148 7.54 0.38 6.05
C ILE A 148 7.55 1.74 6.76
N LEU A 149 8.53 2.55 6.38
CA LEU A 149 8.65 3.94 6.81
C LEU A 149 8.21 4.86 5.68
N LEU A 150 7.48 5.93 6.00
CA LEU A 150 6.92 6.86 5.02
C LEU A 150 7.55 8.22 5.18
N PHE A 151 8.03 8.79 4.07
CA PHE A 151 8.62 10.12 4.01
C PHE A 151 8.08 10.91 2.82
N GLU A 152 8.22 12.24 2.87
CA GLU A 152 7.99 13.08 1.71
C GLU A 152 8.96 12.71 0.58
N VAL A 153 8.48 12.79 -0.66
CA VAL A 153 9.29 12.47 -1.84
C VAL A 153 10.21 13.65 -2.16
N PRO A 154 11.53 13.48 -2.19
CA PRO A 154 12.41 14.53 -2.65
C PRO A 154 12.21 14.84 -4.14
N ASP A 155 12.37 16.10 -4.52
CA ASP A 155 12.15 16.62 -5.87
C ASP A 155 13.31 16.35 -6.83
N GLN A 156 14.49 16.09 -6.29
CA GLN A 156 15.71 15.83 -7.04
C GLN A 156 16.48 14.65 -6.46
N ALA A 157 17.48 14.19 -7.20
CA ALA A 157 18.34 13.12 -6.74
C ALA A 157 19.23 13.62 -5.58
N LEU A 158 19.26 12.89 -4.47
CA LEU A 158 19.89 13.29 -3.21
C LEU A 158 20.59 12.11 -2.54
N ASP A 159 21.73 12.38 -1.90
CA ASP A 159 22.35 11.42 -0.99
C ASP A 159 21.64 11.54 0.36
N LEU A 160 21.15 10.42 0.86
CA LEU A 160 20.28 10.37 2.03
C LEU A 160 20.88 9.47 3.12
N VAL A 161 20.50 9.77 4.36
CA VAL A 161 20.78 8.96 5.54
C VAL A 161 19.47 8.67 6.26
N LEU A 162 19.15 7.37 6.39
CA LEU A 162 18.12 6.89 7.31
C LEU A 162 18.79 6.63 8.65
N SER A 163 18.24 7.23 9.70
CA SER A 163 18.63 7.01 11.08
C SER A 163 17.55 6.20 11.79
N LEU A 164 17.88 4.96 12.16
CA LEU A 164 17.01 4.11 12.96
C LEU A 164 17.33 4.31 14.44
N PRO A 165 16.33 4.66 15.28
CA PRO A 165 16.56 5.13 16.64
C PRO A 165 17.01 4.02 17.60
N PRO A 166 17.76 4.39 18.66
CA PRO A 166 18.01 3.56 19.84
C PRO A 166 16.81 2.81 20.39
N ALA A 167 15.61 3.41 20.36
CA ALA A 167 14.38 2.76 20.84
C ALA A 167 14.01 1.47 20.09
N MET A 168 14.56 1.22 18.89
CA MET A 168 14.35 0.00 18.12
C MET A 168 15.40 -1.10 18.43
N HIS A 169 16.37 -0.82 19.27
CA HIS A 169 17.42 -1.77 19.67
C HIS A 169 17.91 -1.51 21.11
N ARG A 170 19.07 -2.05 21.49
CA ARG A 170 19.58 -2.01 22.88
C ARG A 170 20.84 -1.15 23.07
N GLU A 171 21.19 -0.34 22.07
CA GLU A 171 22.35 0.58 22.14
C GLU A 171 21.88 2.02 22.33
N LYS A 172 22.84 2.94 22.56
CA LYS A 172 22.55 4.35 22.84
C LYS A 172 22.54 5.26 21.60
N LEU A 173 23.18 4.81 20.52
CA LEU A 173 23.36 5.57 19.28
C LEU A 173 22.49 4.97 18.18
N PRO A 174 22.03 5.78 17.22
CA PRO A 174 21.24 5.26 16.10
C PRO A 174 22.07 4.39 15.16
N VAL A 175 21.37 3.58 14.37
CA VAL A 175 21.94 2.86 13.22
C VAL A 175 21.67 3.69 11.96
N LEU A 176 22.70 3.91 11.15
CA LEU A 176 22.63 4.79 9.99
C LEU A 176 22.79 4.02 8.68
N PHE A 177 21.89 4.24 7.73
CA PHE A 177 21.95 3.69 6.38
C PHE A 177 22.09 4.81 5.36
N LYS A 178 23.11 4.74 4.53
CA LYS A 178 23.36 5.67 3.42
C LYS A 178 22.89 5.10 2.10
N TRP A 179 22.26 5.92 1.27
CA TRP A 179 21.99 5.60 -0.14
C TRP A 179 21.79 6.85 -0.97
N ARG A 180 21.80 6.65 -2.29
CA ARG A 180 21.44 7.66 -3.27
C ARG A 180 19.97 7.50 -3.65
N PHE A 181 19.15 8.50 -3.37
CA PHE A 181 17.80 8.59 -3.93
C PHE A 181 17.88 9.14 -5.35
N GLU A 182 17.22 8.44 -6.27
CA GLU A 182 16.95 8.89 -7.62
C GLU A 182 15.43 9.10 -7.80
N PRO A 183 14.97 10.28 -8.26
CA PRO A 183 13.56 10.53 -8.51
C PRO A 183 13.01 9.51 -9.49
N LYS A 184 11.85 8.96 -9.16
CA LYS A 184 11.08 8.09 -10.04
C LYS A 184 9.65 8.57 -10.10
N GLU A 185 9.01 8.35 -11.25
CA GLU A 185 7.60 8.66 -11.43
C GLU A 185 6.78 7.89 -10.37
N PRO A 186 5.97 8.58 -9.55
CA PRO A 186 5.18 7.90 -8.54
C PRO A 186 4.21 6.92 -9.19
N ALA A 187 4.23 5.67 -8.72
CA ALA A 187 3.18 4.73 -9.11
C ALA A 187 1.86 5.17 -8.48
N GLY A 188 0.82 5.35 -9.32
CA GLY A 188 -0.55 5.50 -8.85
C GLY A 188 -1.07 4.21 -8.20
N PRO A 189 -2.30 4.23 -7.64
CA PRO A 189 -2.95 2.98 -7.28
C PRO A 189 -3.04 2.08 -8.51
N LYS A 190 -2.84 0.78 -8.30
CA LYS A 190 -2.70 -0.17 -9.41
C LYS A 190 -4.00 -0.24 -10.21
N VAL A 191 -3.90 0.07 -11.51
CA VAL A 191 -4.97 -0.06 -12.48
C VAL A 191 -4.79 -1.36 -13.26
N TYR A 192 -5.86 -2.12 -13.39
CA TYR A 192 -5.89 -3.41 -14.07
C TYR A 192 -6.52 -3.28 -15.46
N THR A 193 -6.25 -4.25 -16.34
CA THR A 193 -6.94 -4.35 -17.63
C THR A 193 -8.06 -5.38 -17.57
N VAL A 194 -9.03 -5.26 -18.47
CA VAL A 194 -10.15 -6.22 -18.60
C VAL A 194 -9.63 -7.67 -18.66
N GLY A 195 -10.26 -8.55 -17.90
CA GLY A 195 -9.91 -9.97 -17.75
C GLY A 195 -8.83 -10.26 -16.71
N GLN A 196 -8.11 -9.25 -16.21
CA GLN A 196 -7.23 -9.43 -15.05
C GLN A 196 -8.06 -9.60 -13.79
N SER A 197 -7.55 -10.42 -12.86
CA SER A 197 -8.21 -10.69 -11.59
C SER A 197 -7.48 -9.96 -10.46
N LEU A 198 -8.27 -9.46 -9.51
CA LEU A 198 -7.80 -8.78 -8.31
C LEU A 198 -8.34 -9.50 -7.07
N GLU A 199 -7.45 -9.83 -6.15
CA GLU A 199 -7.78 -10.52 -4.91
C GLU A 199 -7.96 -9.52 -3.76
N PHE A 200 -8.99 -9.75 -2.95
CA PHE A 200 -9.40 -8.97 -1.80
C PHE A 200 -9.75 -9.89 -0.63
N ASN A 201 -8.76 -10.26 0.18
CA ASN A 201 -8.94 -11.05 1.40
C ASN A 201 -9.78 -12.33 1.20
N GLY A 202 -9.37 -13.19 0.28
CA GLY A 202 -10.04 -14.41 -0.13
C GLY A 202 -11.18 -14.20 -1.13
N VAL A 203 -11.37 -13.01 -1.69
CA VAL A 203 -12.37 -12.78 -2.75
C VAL A 203 -11.69 -12.27 -4.01
N THR A 204 -11.86 -12.99 -5.11
CA THR A 204 -11.33 -12.57 -6.41
C THR A 204 -12.40 -11.82 -7.18
N PHE A 205 -12.07 -10.61 -7.65
CA PHE A 205 -12.87 -9.79 -8.55
C PHE A 205 -12.21 -9.75 -9.93
N THR A 206 -12.99 -10.00 -10.96
CA THR A 206 -12.56 -9.93 -12.36
C THR A 206 -13.51 -9.04 -13.14
N LEU A 207 -12.99 -8.04 -13.84
CA LEU A 207 -13.80 -7.28 -14.79
C LEU A 207 -13.83 -8.01 -16.12
N ASP A 208 -15.01 -8.42 -16.57
CA ASP A 208 -15.16 -9.24 -17.78
C ASP A 208 -15.23 -8.40 -19.06
N GLY A 209 -15.73 -7.16 -18.96
CA GLY A 209 -15.74 -6.20 -20.05
C GLY A 209 -16.93 -5.26 -19.97
N GLY A 210 -17.20 -4.55 -21.06
CA GLY A 210 -18.40 -3.74 -21.18
C GLY A 210 -18.88 -3.52 -22.61
N GLU A 211 -20.20 -3.35 -22.75
CA GLU A 211 -20.89 -3.23 -24.03
C GLU A 211 -22.02 -2.19 -23.97
N LEU A 212 -22.34 -1.58 -25.11
CA LEU A 212 -23.60 -0.85 -25.26
C LEU A 212 -24.71 -1.85 -25.55
N THR A 213 -25.85 -1.73 -24.85
CA THR A 213 -26.99 -2.64 -25.06
C THR A 213 -28.32 -2.04 -24.58
N TYR A 214 -29.43 -2.52 -25.13
CA TYR A 214 -30.76 -2.33 -24.55
C TYR A 214 -31.00 -3.46 -23.56
N VAL A 215 -31.24 -3.12 -22.29
CA VAL A 215 -31.44 -4.14 -21.26
C VAL A 215 -32.91 -4.54 -21.17
N LYS A 216 -33.17 -5.84 -21.07
CA LYS A 216 -34.52 -6.36 -20.88
C LYS A 216 -34.96 -6.14 -19.43
N THR A 217 -36.18 -5.66 -19.27
CA THR A 217 -36.75 -5.30 -17.98
C THR A 217 -38.09 -6.00 -17.77
N ASN A 218 -38.48 -6.18 -16.52
CA ASN A 218 -39.81 -6.61 -16.13
C ASN A 218 -40.29 -5.74 -14.98
N ASP A 219 -41.26 -4.86 -15.28
CA ASP A 219 -41.88 -3.96 -14.32
C ASP A 219 -43.21 -4.54 -13.81
N SER A 220 -43.45 -4.45 -12.50
CA SER A 220 -44.65 -5.03 -11.90
C SER A 220 -45.97 -4.44 -12.40
N ALA A 221 -45.97 -3.23 -12.95
CA ALA A 221 -47.16 -2.58 -13.52
C ALA A 221 -47.20 -2.66 -15.05
N GLN A 222 -46.06 -2.60 -15.73
CA GLN A 222 -45.99 -2.53 -17.20
C GLN A 222 -45.65 -3.87 -17.88
N GLY A 223 -45.23 -4.88 -17.12
CA GLY A 223 -44.79 -6.17 -17.63
C GLY A 223 -43.40 -6.13 -18.25
N GLU A 224 -43.14 -7.07 -19.17
CA GLU A 224 -41.86 -7.17 -19.87
C GLU A 224 -41.63 -6.00 -20.84
N GLY A 225 -40.39 -5.52 -20.90
CA GLY A 225 -39.98 -4.42 -21.77
C GLY A 225 -38.47 -4.34 -21.92
N PHE A 226 -38.01 -3.18 -22.39
CA PHE A 226 -36.60 -2.85 -22.53
C PHE A 226 -36.33 -1.46 -21.95
N SER A 227 -35.06 -1.15 -21.67
CA SER A 227 -34.64 0.24 -21.47
C SER A 227 -35.04 1.10 -22.66
N THR A 228 -35.36 2.37 -22.40
CA THR A 228 -35.76 3.32 -23.45
C THR A 228 -34.58 3.76 -24.30
N GLU A 229 -33.38 3.75 -23.71
CA GLU A 229 -32.11 4.12 -24.33
C GLU A 229 -31.14 2.94 -24.23
N ALA A 230 -30.15 2.91 -25.13
CA ALA A 230 -29.02 2.01 -24.98
C ALA A 230 -28.19 2.45 -23.77
N LEU A 231 -27.81 1.48 -22.94
CA LEU A 231 -27.02 1.69 -21.73
C LEU A 231 -25.65 1.04 -21.91
N TYR A 232 -24.66 1.53 -21.17
CA TYR A 232 -23.38 0.84 -21.09
C TYR A 232 -23.40 -0.15 -19.93
N LYS A 233 -23.33 -1.43 -20.26
CA LYS A 233 -23.33 -2.56 -19.35
C LYS A 233 -21.89 -2.99 -19.09
N VAL A 234 -21.52 -3.05 -17.82
CA VAL A 234 -20.18 -3.49 -17.38
C VAL A 234 -20.35 -4.78 -16.61
N ASP A 235 -19.85 -5.88 -17.19
CA ASP A 235 -19.93 -7.24 -16.65
C ASP A 235 -18.70 -7.57 -15.80
N TYR A 236 -18.93 -8.27 -14.70
CA TYR A 236 -17.86 -8.70 -13.81
C TYR A 236 -18.21 -10.01 -13.09
N THR A 237 -17.15 -10.68 -12.64
CA THR A 237 -17.22 -11.94 -11.90
C THR A 237 -16.64 -11.74 -10.50
N ILE A 238 -17.32 -12.29 -9.49
CA ILE A 238 -16.84 -12.36 -8.11
C ILE A 238 -16.76 -13.82 -7.71
N LYS A 239 -15.57 -14.26 -7.29
CA LYS A 239 -15.31 -15.61 -6.81
C LYS A 239 -14.90 -15.57 -5.35
N ASN A 240 -15.55 -16.39 -4.53
CA ASN A 240 -15.19 -16.54 -3.13
C ASN A 240 -14.14 -17.64 -2.98
N ASP A 241 -12.88 -17.24 -2.87
CA ASP A 241 -11.74 -18.13 -2.59
C ASP A 241 -11.46 -18.29 -1.08
N SER A 242 -12.27 -17.67 -0.21
CA SER A 242 -12.14 -17.74 1.24
C SER A 242 -12.80 -18.99 1.80
N GLU A 243 -12.59 -19.25 3.10
CA GLU A 243 -13.20 -20.38 3.81
C GLU A 243 -14.61 -20.08 4.34
N ALA A 244 -15.10 -18.83 4.23
CA ALA A 244 -16.38 -18.40 4.77
C ALA A 244 -17.33 -17.92 3.67
N THR A 245 -18.64 -18.13 3.85
CA THR A 245 -19.66 -17.55 2.96
C THR A 245 -19.61 -16.03 3.04
N ILE A 246 -19.57 -15.36 1.88
CA ILE A 246 -19.64 -13.91 1.78
C ILE A 246 -21.05 -13.45 1.41
N ARG A 247 -21.41 -12.24 1.85
CA ARG A 247 -22.65 -11.57 1.46
C ARG A 247 -22.33 -10.56 0.37
N TYR A 248 -23.05 -10.64 -0.74
CA TYR A 248 -22.89 -9.75 -1.89
C TYR A 248 -24.08 -8.80 -2.00
N GLU A 249 -23.79 -7.51 -1.92
CA GLU A 249 -24.78 -6.41 -1.91
C GLU A 249 -24.40 -5.29 -2.89
N PRO A 250 -24.64 -5.47 -4.21
CA PRO A 250 -24.18 -4.52 -5.23
C PRO A 250 -24.86 -3.15 -5.16
N GLY A 251 -26.03 -3.07 -4.52
CA GLY A 251 -26.74 -1.82 -4.34
C GLY A 251 -27.12 -1.16 -5.67
N HIS A 252 -27.47 -1.94 -6.70
CA HIS A 252 -27.91 -1.42 -8.01
C HIS A 252 -29.06 -0.41 -7.88
N LYS A 253 -29.97 -0.68 -6.93
CA LYS A 253 -31.14 0.17 -6.63
C LYS A 253 -30.91 1.13 -5.46
N ALA A 254 -29.77 1.04 -4.76
CA ALA A 254 -29.51 1.83 -3.56
C ALA A 254 -29.15 3.29 -3.89
N VAL A 255 -29.63 4.21 -3.05
CA VAL A 255 -29.33 5.65 -3.14
C VAL A 255 -28.31 6.01 -2.07
N GLY A 256 -27.20 6.65 -2.47
CA GLY A 256 -26.19 7.15 -1.54
C GLY A 256 -25.13 6.15 -1.09
N THR A 257 -25.20 4.88 -1.50
CA THR A 257 -24.11 3.92 -1.28
C THR A 257 -22.98 4.13 -2.28
N ARG A 258 -21.72 4.05 -1.80
CA ARG A 258 -20.51 4.04 -2.64
C ARG A 258 -20.49 2.67 -3.34
N GLY A 259 -21.04 2.62 -4.55
CA GLY A 259 -21.03 1.43 -5.40
C GLY A 259 -20.10 1.63 -6.59
N ALA A 260 -20.25 0.80 -7.62
CA ALA A 260 -19.48 0.93 -8.84
C ALA A 260 -19.59 2.33 -9.47
N ALA A 261 -18.48 2.83 -9.99
CA ALA A 261 -18.36 4.10 -10.68
C ALA A 261 -17.63 3.93 -12.01
N LEU A 262 -17.94 4.81 -12.97
CA LEU A 262 -17.37 4.79 -14.30
C LEU A 262 -17.04 6.22 -14.71
N PHE A 263 -15.86 6.43 -15.25
CA PHE A 263 -15.32 7.74 -15.56
C PHE A 263 -14.79 7.77 -16.99
N THR A 264 -14.98 8.91 -17.65
CA THR A 264 -14.15 9.34 -18.77
C THR A 264 -12.91 10.07 -18.22
N ALA A 265 -12.08 10.62 -19.10
CA ALA A 265 -10.96 11.46 -18.68
C ALA A 265 -11.40 12.74 -17.92
N THR A 266 -12.64 13.19 -18.12
CA THR A 266 -13.12 14.49 -17.62
C THR A 266 -14.32 14.38 -16.70
N ASP A 267 -15.15 13.34 -16.83
CA ASP A 267 -16.47 13.29 -16.22
C ASP A 267 -16.79 11.89 -15.69
N ALA A 268 -17.62 11.85 -14.64
CA ALA A 268 -18.23 10.61 -14.18
C ALA A 268 -19.50 10.30 -14.98
N LEU A 269 -19.61 9.08 -15.50
CA LEU A 269 -20.84 8.59 -16.12
C LEU A 269 -21.86 8.21 -15.05
N LYS A 270 -23.11 8.59 -15.27
CA LYS A 270 -24.16 8.34 -14.29
C LYS A 270 -24.52 6.86 -14.27
N LYS A 271 -24.48 6.26 -13.09
CA LYS A 271 -25.02 4.91 -12.84
C LYS A 271 -26.54 4.93 -13.05
N VAL A 272 -27.03 4.08 -13.95
CA VAL A 272 -28.46 3.93 -14.23
C VAL A 272 -29.08 3.00 -13.19
N ARG A 273 -30.18 3.45 -12.58
CA ARG A 273 -30.90 2.71 -11.55
C ARG A 273 -32.35 2.60 -11.96
N PHE A 274 -32.87 1.38 -11.98
CA PHE A 274 -34.28 1.14 -12.19
C PHE A 274 -35.05 1.28 -10.87
N PRO A 275 -36.34 1.68 -10.91
CA PRO A 275 -37.20 1.70 -9.73
C PRO A 275 -37.27 0.33 -9.06
N GLY A 276 -37.59 0.29 -7.77
CA GLY A 276 -37.73 -0.97 -7.02
C GLY A 276 -38.82 -1.92 -7.55
N THR A 277 -39.75 -1.42 -8.37
CA THR A 277 -40.80 -2.20 -9.06
C THR A 277 -40.32 -2.87 -10.34
N THR A 278 -39.14 -2.52 -10.84
CA THR A 278 -38.58 -3.01 -12.09
C THR A 278 -37.38 -3.91 -11.80
N SER A 279 -37.38 -5.09 -12.40
CA SER A 279 -36.23 -6.01 -12.43
C SER A 279 -35.54 -5.93 -13.79
N VAL A 280 -34.22 -6.09 -13.79
CA VAL A 280 -33.41 -6.18 -15.01
C VAL A 280 -32.96 -7.62 -15.16
N GLU A 281 -33.18 -8.21 -16.33
CA GLU A 281 -32.86 -9.62 -16.57
C GLU A 281 -31.34 -9.86 -16.39
N GLY A 282 -30.99 -10.83 -15.54
CA GLY A 282 -29.60 -11.21 -15.26
C GLY A 282 -28.89 -10.37 -14.18
N GLN A 283 -29.45 -9.25 -13.73
CA GLN A 283 -28.84 -8.43 -12.68
C GLN A 283 -29.19 -8.96 -11.29
N LEU A 284 -28.21 -9.11 -10.40
CA LEU A 284 -28.43 -9.64 -9.05
C LEU A 284 -28.83 -8.53 -8.07
N ASP A 285 -29.89 -8.74 -7.26
CA ASP A 285 -30.27 -7.76 -6.22
C ASP A 285 -29.39 -7.91 -4.96
N ARG A 286 -29.31 -9.13 -4.42
CA ARG A 286 -28.46 -9.53 -3.29
C ARG A 286 -28.22 -11.03 -3.38
N SER A 287 -27.04 -11.50 -2.98
CA SER A 287 -26.74 -12.93 -2.95
C SER A 287 -25.82 -13.29 -1.79
N THR A 288 -25.74 -14.58 -1.49
CA THR A 288 -24.62 -15.16 -0.74
C THR A 288 -23.74 -15.93 -1.72
N VAL A 289 -22.44 -15.96 -1.47
CA VAL A 289 -21.48 -16.73 -2.28
C VAL A 289 -20.71 -17.64 -1.33
N ASP A 290 -20.95 -18.94 -1.43
CA ASP A 290 -20.28 -19.93 -0.60
C ASP A 290 -18.82 -20.13 -1.02
N PRO A 291 -17.95 -20.67 -0.15
CA PRO A 291 -16.57 -21.00 -0.48
C PRO A 291 -16.43 -21.79 -1.80
N GLY A 292 -15.53 -21.33 -2.65
CA GLY A 292 -15.25 -21.89 -3.98
C GLY A 292 -16.28 -21.58 -5.06
N GLN A 293 -17.38 -20.85 -4.75
CA GLN A 293 -18.39 -20.46 -5.73
C GLN A 293 -18.03 -19.13 -6.41
N GLU A 294 -18.58 -18.94 -7.61
CA GLU A 294 -18.53 -17.69 -8.36
C GLU A 294 -19.94 -17.18 -8.68
N ILE A 295 -20.07 -15.87 -8.76
CA ILE A 295 -21.25 -15.19 -9.28
C ILE A 295 -20.83 -14.24 -10.39
N LYS A 296 -21.75 -14.01 -11.32
CA LYS A 296 -21.62 -13.00 -12.37
C LYS A 296 -22.72 -11.98 -12.19
N ASP A 297 -22.36 -10.73 -12.32
CA ASP A 297 -23.30 -9.62 -12.28
C ASP A 297 -22.81 -8.50 -13.18
N PHE A 298 -23.61 -7.46 -13.32
CA PHE A 298 -23.25 -6.29 -14.08
C PHE A 298 -23.84 -5.01 -13.49
N VAL A 299 -23.23 -3.89 -13.83
CA VAL A 299 -23.73 -2.56 -13.51
C VAL A 299 -23.98 -1.78 -14.80
N LEU A 300 -24.98 -0.90 -14.75
CA LEU A 300 -25.43 -0.11 -15.89
C LEU A 300 -25.09 1.37 -15.69
N PHE A 301 -24.61 1.99 -16.76
CA PHE A 301 -24.33 3.42 -16.85
C PHE A 301 -25.00 4.01 -18.09
N GLU A 302 -25.14 5.33 -18.11
CA GLU A 302 -25.48 6.05 -19.34
C GLU A 302 -24.44 5.74 -20.43
N ALA A 303 -24.89 5.69 -21.69
CA ALA A 303 -24.01 5.39 -22.81
C ALA A 303 -22.90 6.47 -22.94
N PRO A 304 -21.61 6.09 -22.97
CA PRO A 304 -20.54 7.02 -23.30
C PRO A 304 -20.73 7.60 -24.71
N SER A 305 -20.28 8.83 -24.92
CA SER A 305 -20.30 9.47 -26.23
C SER A 305 -19.30 8.84 -27.20
N SER A 306 -19.53 9.03 -28.51
CA SER A 306 -18.77 8.35 -29.57
C SER A 306 -17.29 8.71 -29.66
N ASP A 307 -16.91 9.85 -29.10
CA ASP A 307 -15.54 10.37 -29.03
C ASP A 307 -14.71 9.74 -27.91
N ILE A 308 -15.35 9.12 -26.91
CA ILE A 308 -14.65 8.39 -25.86
C ILE A 308 -13.97 7.13 -26.43
N LYS A 309 -12.77 6.82 -25.94
CA LYS A 309 -11.97 5.64 -26.32
C LYS A 309 -11.55 4.77 -25.16
N THR A 310 -11.52 5.34 -23.97
CA THR A 310 -11.10 4.67 -22.74
C THR A 310 -11.99 5.12 -21.61
N LEU A 311 -12.36 4.18 -20.76
CA LEU A 311 -13.12 4.42 -19.54
C LEU A 311 -12.32 3.90 -18.35
N SER A 312 -12.45 4.57 -17.20
CA SER A 312 -11.94 4.08 -15.93
C SER A 312 -13.11 3.57 -15.10
N PHE A 313 -13.05 2.32 -14.66
CA PHE A 313 -14.06 1.70 -13.82
C PHE A 313 -13.53 1.45 -12.43
N GLU A 314 -14.34 1.80 -11.44
CA GLU A 314 -14.05 1.58 -10.04
C GLU A 314 -15.11 0.70 -9.40
N PHE A 315 -14.69 -0.34 -8.68
CA PHE A 315 -15.58 -1.24 -7.95
C PHE A 315 -15.15 -1.41 -6.49
N PRO A 316 -15.94 -0.95 -5.51
CA PRO A 316 -15.56 -1.05 -4.11
C PRO A 316 -15.75 -2.48 -3.59
N ALA A 317 -14.72 -3.02 -2.93
CA ALA A 317 -14.73 -4.36 -2.37
C ALA A 317 -15.71 -4.53 -1.19
N SER A 318 -16.16 -3.41 -0.60
CA SER A 318 -17.15 -3.40 0.47
C SER A 318 -18.49 -4.01 0.05
N VAL A 319 -18.79 -4.01 -1.24
CA VAL A 319 -19.96 -4.67 -1.84
C VAL A 319 -20.00 -6.18 -1.54
N PHE A 320 -18.85 -6.81 -1.26
CA PHE A 320 -18.75 -8.21 -0.87
C PHE A 320 -18.06 -8.41 0.49
N GLY A 321 -18.10 -7.37 1.35
CA GLY A 321 -17.62 -7.44 2.73
C GLY A 321 -16.10 -7.38 2.90
N ALA A 322 -15.37 -6.95 1.87
CA ALA A 322 -13.92 -6.74 1.93
C ALA A 322 -13.55 -5.25 1.90
N SER A 323 -12.29 -4.95 2.17
CA SER A 323 -11.72 -3.60 2.09
C SER A 323 -10.91 -3.47 0.80
N GLY A 324 -11.05 -2.34 0.09
CA GLY A 324 -10.33 -2.12 -1.17
C GLY A 324 -11.17 -1.48 -2.26
N LEU A 325 -10.48 -1.00 -3.30
CA LEU A 325 -11.09 -0.48 -4.51
C LEU A 325 -10.43 -1.13 -5.72
N ALA A 326 -11.23 -1.78 -6.56
CA ALA A 326 -10.77 -2.32 -7.82
C ALA A 326 -10.81 -1.21 -8.88
N ARG A 327 -9.69 -0.94 -9.55
CA ARG A 327 -9.63 0.02 -10.67
C ARG A 327 -9.25 -0.68 -11.96
N TYR A 328 -10.03 -0.45 -12.99
CA TYR A 328 -9.80 -1.02 -14.31
C TYR A 328 -9.83 0.04 -15.39
N GLU A 329 -8.94 -0.10 -16.35
CA GLU A 329 -9.03 0.59 -17.63
C GLU A 329 -9.80 -0.29 -18.62
N LEU A 330 -10.88 0.28 -19.19
CA LEU A 330 -11.69 -0.37 -20.22
C LEU A 330 -11.46 0.32 -21.56
N PRO A 331 -11.00 -0.41 -22.59
CA PRO A 331 -11.08 0.11 -23.95
C PRO A 331 -12.55 0.21 -24.35
N PHE A 332 -12.91 1.32 -24.99
CA PHE A 332 -14.27 1.58 -25.45
C PHE A 332 -14.28 1.92 -26.94
N GLU A 333 -15.18 1.25 -27.65
CA GLU A 333 -15.48 1.54 -29.04
C GLU A 333 -16.98 1.75 -29.18
N PHE A 334 -17.39 2.98 -29.50
CA PHE A 334 -18.80 3.28 -29.72
C PHE A 334 -19.32 2.51 -30.94
N LYS A 335 -20.35 1.70 -30.71
CA LYS A 335 -21.09 0.98 -31.74
C LYS A 335 -22.56 1.26 -31.52
N GLU A 336 -23.22 1.75 -32.57
CA GLU A 336 -24.66 1.91 -32.54
C GLU A 336 -25.32 0.52 -32.41
N VAL A 337 -26.18 0.38 -31.41
CA VAL A 337 -26.84 -0.88 -31.10
C VAL A 337 -28.24 -0.85 -31.70
N PRO A 338 -28.64 -1.87 -32.48
CA PRO A 338 -29.98 -1.92 -33.05
C PRO A 338 -31.04 -1.90 -31.96
N LYS A 339 -32.05 -1.05 -32.11
CA LYS A 339 -33.21 -1.01 -31.22
C LYS A 339 -33.96 -2.35 -31.27
N PRO A 340 -34.35 -2.93 -30.12
CA PRO A 340 -35.27 -4.06 -30.06
C PRO A 340 -36.53 -3.83 -30.90
N ALA A 341 -37.01 -4.86 -31.58
CA ALA A 341 -38.18 -4.79 -32.46
C ALA A 341 -39.46 -4.41 -31.71
N GLU A 342 -39.50 -4.62 -30.40
CA GLU A 342 -40.58 -4.28 -29.49
C GLU A 342 -40.66 -2.77 -29.25
N LEU A 343 -39.54 -2.05 -29.36
CA LEU A 343 -39.49 -0.59 -29.22
C LEU A 343 -39.81 0.14 -30.53
N THR A 344 -39.62 -0.49 -31.69
CA THR A 344 -39.92 0.10 -33.00
C THR A 344 -41.40 0.02 -33.38
N LYS A 345 -42.20 -0.79 -32.68
CA LYS A 345 -43.64 -1.00 -32.96
C LYS A 345 -44.60 -0.05 -32.22
N LYS A 346 -44.09 0.89 -31.41
CA LYS A 346 -44.88 1.75 -30.50
C LYS A 346 -45.05 3.20 -30.99
N GLU A 347 -44.79 3.52 -32.26
CA GLU A 347 -45.10 4.83 -32.86
C GLU A 347 -46.48 4.88 -33.52
#